data_AF-A0A924YIR2-F1
#
_entry.id   AF-A0A924YIR2-F1
#
_cell.length_a   1.000
_cell.length_b   1.000
_cell.length_c   1.000
_cell.angle_alpha   90.00
_cell.angle_beta   90.00
_cell.angle_gamma   90.00
#
_symmetry.space_group_name_H-M   'P 1'
#
loop_
_entity.id
_entity.type
_entity.pdbx_description
1 polymer ?
#
loop_
_entity_poly.entity_id
_entity_poly.type
_entity_poly.pdbx_seq_one_letter_code
_entity_poly.pdbx_strand_id
1 'polypeptide(L)' 'MTAHRHYVTDIHATVLTHLGLNPRPLEVPGHKRLEIEFGKPIREIIA' A
#
# COMPACT_ATOMS: atom_id res chain seq x y z
N MET A 1 -14.91 11.28 -14.71
CA MET A 1 -13.94 10.19 -14.92
C MET A 1 -12.67 10.48 -14.14
N THR A 2 -12.55 10.05 -12.87
CA THR A 2 -11.28 9.63 -12.20
C THR A 2 -11.54 9.48 -10.70
N ALA A 3 -12.11 8.35 -10.28
CA ALA A 3 -11.89 7.92 -8.89
C ALA A 3 -10.41 7.55 -8.77
N HIS A 4 -9.73 8.14 -7.80
CA HIS A 4 -8.32 7.91 -7.49
C HIS A 4 -8.15 6.46 -7.02
N ARG A 5 -8.11 5.51 -7.97
CA ARG A 5 -8.22 4.06 -7.72
C ARG A 5 -7.14 3.49 -6.81
N HIS A 6 -6.09 4.26 -6.52
CA HIS A 6 -4.98 3.83 -5.70
C HIS A 6 -4.68 4.73 -4.49
N TYR A 7 -5.47 5.78 -4.22
CA TYR A 7 -5.15 6.70 -3.12
C TYR A 7 -5.06 5.98 -1.75
N VAL A 8 -6.00 5.08 -1.46
CA VAL A 8 -6.01 4.32 -0.20
C VAL A 8 -4.87 3.31 -0.14
N THR A 9 -4.60 2.61 -1.25
CA THR A 9 -3.50 1.63 -1.31
C THR A 9 -2.13 2.28 -1.24
N ASP A 10 -2.00 3.49 -1.79
CA ASP A 10 -0.77 4.29 -1.75
C ASP A 10 -0.52 4.85 -0.34
N ILE A 11 -1.59 5.21 0.39
CA ILE A 11 -1.49 5.53 1.81
C ILE A 11 -0.99 4.33 2.61
N HIS A 12 -1.56 3.13 2.42
CA HIS A 12 -1.08 1.92 3.10
C HIS A 12 0.41 1.67 2.81
N ALA A 13 0.82 1.78 1.55
CA ALA A 13 2.22 1.62 1.15
C ALA A 13 3.14 2.66 1.82
N THR A 14 2.67 3.91 1.95
CA THR A 14 3.41 5.00 2.60
C THR A 14 3.59 4.75 4.09
N VAL A 15 2.53 4.38 4.80
CA VAL A 15 2.59 4.06 6.24
C VAL A 15 3.51 2.87 6.50
N LEU A 16 3.38 1.79 5.73
CA LEU A 16 4.24 0.62 5.88
C LEU A 16 5.71 0.94 5.60
N THR A 17 6.00 1.81 4.63
CA THR A 17 7.36 2.29 4.35
C THR A 17 7.94 3.02 5.55
N HIS A 18 7.19 3.94 6.18
CA HIS A 18 7.64 4.64 7.38
C HIS A 18 7.89 3.72 8.58
N LEU A 19 7.12 2.63 8.68
CA LEU A 19 7.28 1.63 9.72
C LEU A 19 8.38 0.59 9.39
N GLY A 20 9.00 0.66 8.21
CA GLY A 20 9.98 -0.32 7.75
C GLY A 20 9.39 -1.73 7.53
N LEU A 21 8.07 -1.82 7.28
CA LEU A 21 7.34 -3.07 7.14
C LEU A 21 7.16 -3.46 5.67
N ASN A 22 7.35 -4.75 5.37
CA ASN A 22 7.03 -5.33 4.07
C ASN A 22 5.59 -5.87 4.08
N PRO A 23 4.69 -5.43 3.19
CA PRO A 23 3.30 -5.92 3.14
C PRO A 23 3.16 -7.38 2.69
N ARG A 24 4.09 -7.92 1.89
CA ARG A 24 3.98 -9.30 1.36
C ARG A 24 3.90 -10.38 2.45
N PRO A 25 4.74 -10.38 3.51
CA PRO A 25 4.62 -11.33 4.60
C PRO A 25 3.45 -11.05 5.57
N LEU A 26 2.75 -9.92 5.42
CA LEU A 26 1.63 -9.52 6.29
C LEU A 26 0.26 -9.94 5.73
N GLU A 27 0.23 -10.75 4.66
CA GLU A 27 -1.01 -11.32 4.14
C GLU A 27 -1.64 -12.29 5.13
N VAL A 28 -2.95 -12.15 5.33
CA VAL A 28 -3.71 -13.02 6.24
C VAL A 28 -4.05 -14.31 5.50
N PRO A 29 -3.84 -15.50 6.11
CA PRO A 29 -4.24 -16.76 5.50
C PRO A 29 -5.72 -16.76 5.09
N GLY A 30 -6.01 -17.21 3.87
CA GLY A 30 -7.36 -17.18 3.29
C GLY A 30 -7.76 -15.85 2.62
N HIS A 31 -6.95 -14.80 2.75
CA HIS A 31 -7.15 -13.50 2.11
C HIS A 31 -5.97 -13.16 1.20
N LYS A 32 -6.05 -13.59 -0.05
CA LYS A 32 -5.03 -13.26 -1.06
C LYS A 32 -5.17 -11.81 -1.50
N ARG A 33 -4.09 -11.03 -1.34
CA ARG A 33 -4.01 -9.67 -1.87
C ARG A 33 -3.69 -9.73 -3.37
N LEU A 34 -4.33 -8.88 -4.16
CA LEU A 34 -3.98 -8.68 -5.57
C LEU A 34 -2.77 -7.76 -5.66
N GLU A 35 -1.96 -7.90 -6.71
CA GLU A 35 -0.78 -7.04 -6.90
C GLU A 35 -1.15 -5.53 -6.95
N ILE A 36 -2.35 -5.21 -7.43
CA ILE A 36 -2.88 -3.83 -7.48
C ILE A 36 -3.17 -3.23 -6.09
N GLU A 37 -3.27 -4.05 -5.05
CA GLU A 37 -3.62 -3.63 -3.69
C GLU A 37 -2.40 -3.29 -2.84
N PHE A 38 -1.18 -3.52 -3.34
CA PHE A 38 0.05 -3.09 -2.66
C PHE A 38 0.33 -1.59 -2.81
N GLY A 39 -0.28 -0.92 -3.78
CA GLY A 39 -0.06 0.49 -4.03
C GLY A 39 1.40 0.86 -4.27
N LYS A 40 1.70 2.16 -4.18
CA LYS A 40 3.05 2.71 -4.21
C LYS A 40 3.19 3.77 -3.11
N PRO A 41 4.32 3.82 -2.39
CA PRO A 41 4.56 4.88 -1.42
C PRO A 41 4.50 6.25 -2.09
N ILE A 42 3.79 7.20 -1.46
CA ILE A 42 3.69 8.59 -1.86
C ILE A 42 4.99 9.27 -1.41
N ARG A 43 5.91 9.46 -2.34
CA ARG A 43 7.27 9.95 -2.03
C ARG A 43 7.27 11.43 -1.67
N GLU A 44 6.25 12.15 -2.10
CA GLU A 44 6.08 13.59 -1.92
C GLU A 44 5.80 13.99 -0.46
N ILE A 45 5.36 13.04 0.38
CA ILE A 45 5.01 13.28 1.80
C ILE A 45 5.96 12.59 2.78
N ILE A 46 6.90 11.78 2.28
CA ILE A 46 7.91 11.12 3.10
C ILE A 46 9.01 12.15 3.41
N ALA A 47 9.22 12.44 4.70
CA ALA A 47 10.20 13.39 5.22
C ALA A 47 11.60 12.78 5.39
#